data_AF-A0A843EKM7-F1
#
_entry.id   AF-A0A843EKM7-F1
#
_cell.length_a   1.000
_cell.length_b   1.000
_cell.length_c   1.000
_cell.angle_alpha   90.00
_cell.angle_beta   90.00
_cell.angle_gamma   90.00
#
_symmetry.space_group_name_H-M   'P 1'
#
loop_
_entity.id
_entity.type
_entity.pdbx_description
1 polymer ?
#
loop_
_entity_poly.entity_id
_entity_poly.type
_entity_poly.pdbx_seq_one_letter_code
_entity_poly.pdbx_strand_id
1 'polypeptide(L)'
;MMIPTIPTPDEILDKGFSRGKKAADLLRTQKIPKHLKGKKIEERRVVTACQVMKDKLKSIIDAVPEIEELHPFYQDYIDITVGVDSMKQALGALNWAYGILAQLEREYSNKIKRNPSEKASAIQREAYGRIASVVNKIEKDLDFLDFAKASLSHMPTLDYDAT
;
A
#
# COMPACT_ATOMS: atom_id res chain seq x y z
N MET A 1 -3.79 13.17 16.95
CA MET A 1 -3.65 12.04 16.00
C MET A 1 -2.92 12.53 14.76
N MET A 2 -1.85 11.85 14.32
CA MET A 2 -1.14 12.23 13.09
C MET A 2 -1.43 11.21 11.99
N ILE A 3 -2.44 11.48 11.17
CA ILE A 3 -2.63 10.74 9.92
C ILE A 3 -1.54 11.23 8.94
N PRO A 4 -0.69 10.33 8.40
CA PRO A 4 0.37 10.71 7.47
C PRO A 4 -0.24 11.23 6.17
N THR A 5 0.57 11.81 5.30
CA THR A 5 0.11 12.16 3.95
C THR A 5 -0.47 10.95 3.23
N ILE A 6 -1.72 11.09 2.79
CA ILE A 6 -2.45 10.09 2.03
C ILE A 6 -2.12 10.31 0.55
N PRO A 7 -1.46 9.34 -0.10
CA PRO A 7 -1.12 9.45 -1.51
C PRO A 7 -2.31 9.08 -2.40
N THR A 8 -2.31 9.59 -3.62
CA THR A 8 -3.26 9.12 -4.64
C THR A 8 -2.89 7.70 -5.12
N PRO A 9 -3.81 6.97 -5.77
CA PRO A 9 -3.48 5.69 -6.41
C PRO A 9 -2.28 5.78 -7.35
N ASP A 10 -2.21 6.82 -8.18
CA ASP A 10 -1.13 7.04 -9.13
C ASP A 10 0.22 7.23 -8.42
N GLU A 11 0.25 8.00 -7.33
CA GLU A 11 1.48 8.19 -6.55
C GLU A 11 1.97 6.88 -5.91
N ILE A 12 1.05 6.04 -5.42
CA ILE A 12 1.38 4.70 -4.91
C ILE A 12 1.99 3.84 -6.03
N LEU A 13 1.33 3.81 -7.19
CA LEU A 13 1.72 3.02 -8.34
C LEU A 13 3.07 3.47 -8.91
N ASP A 14 3.25 4.75 -9.14
CA ASP A 14 4.48 5.34 -9.66
C ASP A 14 5.65 5.07 -8.73
N LYS A 15 5.47 5.29 -7.42
CA LYS A 15 6.52 5.04 -6.44
C LYS A 15 6.91 3.56 -6.41
N GLY A 16 5.92 2.66 -6.36
CA GLY A 16 6.17 1.22 -6.35
C GLY A 16 6.84 0.73 -7.64
N PHE A 17 6.32 1.10 -8.80
CA PHE A 17 6.86 0.67 -10.09
C PHE A 17 8.23 1.28 -10.40
N SER A 18 8.45 2.54 -10.05
CA SER A 18 9.75 3.20 -10.17
C SER A 18 10.82 2.50 -9.31
N ARG A 19 10.49 2.17 -8.05
CA ARG A 19 11.40 1.41 -7.17
C ARG A 19 11.63 -0.01 -7.67
N GLY A 20 10.59 -0.68 -8.16
CA GLY A 20 10.72 -1.99 -8.81
C GLY A 20 11.65 -1.95 -10.02
N LYS A 21 11.51 -0.95 -10.90
CA LYS A 21 12.39 -0.75 -12.06
C LYS A 21 13.85 -0.56 -11.63
N LYS A 22 14.11 0.32 -10.65
CA LYS A 22 15.46 0.54 -10.12
C LYS A 22 16.08 -0.75 -9.57
N ALA A 23 15.35 -1.54 -8.79
CA ALA A 23 15.84 -2.82 -8.28
C ALA A 23 16.14 -3.83 -9.41
N ALA A 24 15.32 -3.84 -10.47
CA ALA A 24 15.54 -4.65 -11.65
C ALA A 24 16.81 -4.22 -12.42
N ASP A 25 17.02 -2.91 -12.59
CA ASP A 25 18.21 -2.35 -13.25
C ASP A 25 19.50 -2.71 -12.50
N LEU A 26 19.49 -2.67 -11.17
CA LEU A 26 20.62 -3.09 -10.35
C LEU A 26 20.97 -4.58 -10.53
N LEU A 27 20.00 -5.44 -10.81
CA LEU A 27 20.27 -6.85 -11.12
C LEU A 27 20.75 -7.09 -12.55
N ARG A 28 20.46 -6.19 -13.49
CA ARG A 28 20.93 -6.30 -14.88
C ARG A 28 22.45 -6.20 -14.95
N THR A 29 23.08 -5.40 -14.09
CA THR A 29 24.53 -5.22 -14.01
C THR A 29 25.26 -6.41 -13.39
N GLN A 30 24.55 -7.25 -12.62
CA GLN A 30 25.15 -8.40 -11.95
C GLN A 30 25.41 -9.57 -12.90
N LYS A 31 26.46 -10.34 -12.61
CA LYS A 31 26.78 -11.60 -13.30
C LYS A 31 25.84 -12.70 -12.82
N ILE A 32 24.81 -12.98 -13.61
CA ILE A 32 23.81 -14.04 -13.36
C ILE A 32 23.78 -14.98 -14.58
N PRO A 33 23.72 -16.31 -14.38
CA PRO A 33 23.57 -17.26 -15.49
C PRO A 33 22.40 -16.90 -16.41
N LYS A 34 22.62 -16.96 -17.73
CA LYS A 34 21.68 -16.49 -18.76
C LYS A 34 20.27 -17.06 -18.57
N HIS A 35 20.16 -18.35 -18.28
CA HIS A 35 18.89 -19.07 -18.09
C HIS A 35 18.10 -18.65 -16.84
N LEU A 36 18.73 -17.95 -15.88
CA LEU A 36 18.08 -17.42 -14.67
C LEU A 36 17.92 -15.90 -14.68
N LYS A 37 18.68 -15.21 -15.53
CA LYS A 37 18.83 -13.76 -15.46
C LYS A 37 17.49 -13.03 -15.59
N GLY A 38 16.69 -13.35 -16.61
CA GLY A 38 15.39 -12.71 -16.81
C GLY A 38 14.43 -12.99 -15.66
N LYS A 39 14.40 -14.22 -15.15
CA LYS A 39 13.56 -14.60 -14.00
C LYS A 39 13.91 -13.78 -12.76
N LYS A 40 15.19 -13.73 -12.37
CA LYS A 40 15.63 -13.01 -11.16
C LYS A 40 15.34 -11.51 -11.25
N ILE A 41 15.54 -10.91 -12.42
CA ILE A 41 15.28 -9.49 -12.65
C ILE A 41 13.80 -9.18 -12.47
N GLU A 42 12.92 -9.90 -13.19
CA GLU A 42 11.49 -9.62 -13.17
C GLU A 42 10.82 -10.05 -11.86
N GLU A 43 11.30 -11.11 -11.21
CA GLU A 43 10.87 -11.47 -9.87
C GLU A 43 11.17 -10.35 -8.87
N ARG A 44 12.42 -9.87 -8.83
CA ARG A 44 12.83 -8.78 -7.94
C ARG A 44 12.02 -7.51 -8.21
N ARG A 45 11.73 -7.25 -9.48
CA ARG A 45 10.92 -6.10 -9.92
C ARG A 45 9.53 -6.12 -9.30
N VAL A 46 8.82 -7.25 -9.43
CA VAL A 46 7.47 -7.43 -8.86
C VAL A 46 7.51 -7.37 -7.34
N VAL A 47 8.41 -8.11 -6.71
CA VAL A 47 8.52 -8.17 -5.24
C VAL A 47 8.79 -6.79 -4.65
N THR A 48 9.73 -6.03 -5.23
CA THR A 48 10.06 -4.69 -4.74
C THR A 48 8.91 -3.72 -4.93
N ALA A 49 8.19 -3.80 -6.05
CA ALA A 49 7.02 -2.95 -6.29
C ALA A 49 5.92 -3.22 -5.26
N CYS A 50 5.55 -4.49 -5.06
CA CYS A 50 4.55 -4.87 -4.05
C CYS A 50 4.97 -4.43 -2.64
N GLN A 51 6.24 -4.65 -2.27
CA GLN A 51 6.74 -4.30 -0.94
C GLN A 51 6.60 -2.80 -0.66
N VAL A 52 7.02 -1.95 -1.61
CA VAL A 52 6.91 -0.48 -1.45
C VAL A 52 5.46 -0.02 -1.29
N MET A 53 4.54 -0.60 -2.05
CA MET A 53 3.11 -0.24 -1.96
C MET A 53 2.51 -0.71 -0.64
N LYS A 54 2.74 -1.98 -0.27
CA LYS A 54 2.30 -2.55 1.01
C LYS A 54 2.80 -1.75 2.21
N ASP A 55 4.09 -1.40 2.23
CA ASP A 55 4.68 -0.61 3.32
C ASP A 55 4.00 0.75 3.44
N LYS A 56 3.67 1.38 2.31
CA LYS A 56 2.94 2.65 2.33
C LYS A 56 1.51 2.48 2.86
N LEU A 57 0.77 1.48 2.39
CA LEU A 57 -0.58 1.19 2.91
C LEU A 57 -0.56 0.88 4.41
N LYS A 58 0.36 0.02 4.84
CA LYS A 58 0.53 -0.36 6.25
C LYS A 58 0.88 0.85 7.11
N SER A 59 1.74 1.76 6.63
CA SER A 59 2.06 2.98 7.36
C SER A 59 0.87 3.92 7.59
N ILE A 60 -0.14 3.89 6.70
CA ILE A 60 -1.37 4.68 6.88
C ILE A 60 -2.26 4.00 7.93
N ILE A 61 -2.45 2.68 7.80
CA ILE A 61 -3.24 1.87 8.72
C ILE A 61 -2.71 2.01 10.16
N ASP A 62 -1.39 1.88 10.33
CA ASP A 62 -0.74 1.88 11.65
C ASP A 62 -0.67 3.26 12.31
N ALA A 63 -0.88 4.33 11.55
CA ALA A 63 -0.88 5.67 12.09
C ALA A 63 -2.21 6.06 12.75
N VAL A 64 -3.28 5.31 12.46
CA VAL A 64 -4.59 5.51 13.08
C VAL A 64 -4.71 4.57 14.28
N PRO A 65 -4.89 5.10 15.51
CA PRO A 65 -5.16 4.27 16.68
C PRO A 65 -6.51 3.57 16.55
N GLU A 66 -6.70 2.48 17.29
CA GLU A 66 -8.01 1.86 17.40
C GLU A 66 -8.99 2.87 18.02
N ILE A 67 -10.05 3.21 17.28
CA ILE A 67 -10.95 4.31 17.66
C ILE A 67 -11.66 3.98 18.98
N GLU A 68 -11.99 2.71 19.19
CA GLU A 68 -12.66 2.18 20.38
C GLU A 68 -11.84 2.37 21.66
N GLU A 69 -10.52 2.44 21.54
CA GLU A 69 -9.60 2.61 22.66
C GLU A 69 -9.39 4.10 23.02
N LEU A 70 -9.88 5.02 22.19
CA LEU A 70 -9.78 6.45 22.46
C LEU A 70 -10.73 6.88 23.56
N HIS A 71 -10.43 8.02 24.22
CA HIS A 71 -11.38 8.63 25.16
C HIS A 71 -12.72 8.95 24.45
N PRO A 72 -13.89 8.78 25.10
CA PRO A 72 -15.21 8.99 24.48
C PRO A 72 -15.34 10.31 23.71
N PHE A 73 -14.81 11.41 24.27
CA PHE A 73 -14.74 12.70 23.56
C PHE A 73 -14.14 12.61 22.15
N TYR A 74 -13.02 11.90 21.97
CA TYR A 74 -12.38 11.75 20.67
C TYR A 74 -13.16 10.81 19.75
N GLN A 75 -13.80 9.79 20.32
CA GLN A 75 -14.70 8.91 19.55
C GLN A 75 -15.87 9.72 18.97
N ASP A 76 -16.56 10.49 19.83
CA ASP A 76 -17.67 11.35 19.44
C ASP A 76 -17.24 12.42 18.42
N TYR A 77 -16.06 13.01 18.61
CA TYR A 77 -15.52 14.00 17.67
C TYR A 77 -15.27 13.37 16.29
N ILE A 78 -14.64 12.19 16.24
CA ILE A 78 -14.41 11.48 14.98
C ILE A 78 -15.76 11.14 14.32
N ASP A 79 -16.73 10.66 15.10
CA ASP A 79 -18.03 10.29 14.56
C ASP A 79 -18.78 11.47 13.95
N ILE A 80 -18.80 12.61 14.64
CA ILE A 80 -19.47 13.82 14.16
C ILE A 80 -18.76 14.43 12.94
N THR A 81 -17.43 14.35 12.88
CA THR A 81 -16.66 15.03 11.83
C THR A 81 -16.52 14.21 10.55
N VAL A 82 -16.30 12.90 10.66
CA VAL A 82 -16.00 12.03 9.51
C VAL A 82 -16.77 10.70 9.53
N GLY A 83 -17.37 10.34 10.66
CA GLY A 83 -18.05 9.07 10.88
C GLY A 83 -17.07 7.94 11.21
N VAL A 84 -17.27 7.27 12.35
CA VAL A 84 -16.40 6.17 12.79
C VAL A 84 -16.48 4.99 11.82
N ASP A 85 -17.69 4.63 11.40
CA ASP A 85 -17.92 3.52 10.47
C ASP A 85 -17.26 3.76 9.10
N SER A 86 -17.38 4.98 8.57
CA SER A 86 -16.72 5.38 7.32
C SER A 86 -15.21 5.28 7.43
N MET A 87 -14.64 5.72 8.55
CA MET A 87 -13.21 5.65 8.80
C MET A 87 -12.70 4.21 8.88
N LYS A 88 -13.41 3.35 9.61
CA LYS A 88 -13.09 1.91 9.66
C LYS A 88 -13.24 1.23 8.31
N GLN A 89 -14.27 1.56 7.55
CA GLN A 89 -14.49 1.00 6.22
C GLN A 89 -13.32 1.33 5.29
N ALA A 90 -12.88 2.59 5.26
CA ALA A 90 -11.76 3.01 4.42
C ALA A 90 -10.43 2.35 4.84
N LEU A 91 -10.14 2.29 6.15
CA LEU A 91 -8.95 1.58 6.66
C LEU A 91 -9.01 0.08 6.38
N GLY A 92 -10.20 -0.51 6.48
CA GLY A 92 -10.48 -1.90 6.12
C GLY A 92 -10.21 -2.18 4.63
N ALA A 93 -10.58 -1.26 3.74
CA ALA A 93 -10.29 -1.35 2.31
C ALA A 93 -8.78 -1.30 2.03
N LEU A 94 -8.03 -0.41 2.71
CA LEU A 94 -6.57 -0.39 2.62
C LEU A 94 -5.94 -1.71 3.12
N ASN A 95 -6.44 -2.26 4.23
CA ASN A 95 -5.96 -3.55 4.76
C ASN A 95 -6.29 -4.72 3.80
N TRP A 96 -7.47 -4.71 3.18
CA TRP A 96 -7.82 -5.64 2.11
C TRP A 96 -6.83 -5.54 0.94
N ALA A 97 -6.57 -4.33 0.45
CA ALA A 97 -5.63 -4.12 -0.66
C ALA A 97 -4.22 -4.60 -0.30
N TYR A 98 -3.74 -4.32 0.91
CA TYR A 98 -2.47 -4.84 1.45
C TYR A 98 -2.43 -6.38 1.37
N GLY A 99 -3.48 -7.07 1.81
CA GLY A 99 -3.60 -8.53 1.76
C GLY A 99 -3.55 -9.07 0.34
N ILE A 100 -4.30 -8.46 -0.60
CA ILE A 100 -4.29 -8.87 -2.01
C ILE A 100 -2.92 -8.62 -2.64
N LEU A 101 -2.26 -7.50 -2.38
CA LEU A 101 -0.91 -7.23 -2.88
C LEU A 101 0.11 -8.27 -2.37
N ALA A 102 0.01 -8.70 -1.12
CA ALA A 102 0.85 -9.76 -0.55
C ALA A 102 0.58 -11.12 -1.23
N GLN A 103 -0.67 -11.41 -1.56
CA GLN A 103 -1.03 -12.61 -2.31
C GLN A 103 -0.46 -12.58 -3.74
N LEU A 104 -0.65 -11.47 -4.46
CA LEU A 104 -0.13 -11.28 -5.82
C LEU A 104 1.39 -11.37 -5.86
N GLU A 105 2.08 -10.79 -4.89
CA GLU A 105 3.53 -10.88 -4.77
C GLU A 105 4.01 -12.35 -4.73
N ARG A 106 3.42 -13.16 -3.84
CA ARG A 106 3.75 -14.58 -3.69
C ARG A 106 3.38 -15.37 -4.94
N GLU A 107 2.18 -15.15 -5.48
CA GLU A 107 1.68 -15.81 -6.68
C GLU A 107 2.61 -15.56 -7.87
N TYR A 108 2.90 -14.30 -8.18
CA TYR A 108 3.70 -13.93 -9.34
C TYR A 108 5.20 -14.20 -9.16
N SER A 109 5.75 -14.08 -7.94
CA SER A 109 7.13 -14.54 -7.66
C SER A 109 7.28 -16.03 -7.98
N ASN A 110 6.34 -16.85 -7.51
CA ASN A 110 6.35 -18.29 -7.78
C ASN A 110 6.10 -18.61 -9.27
N LYS A 111 5.17 -17.89 -9.92
CA LYS A 111 4.87 -18.04 -11.35
C LYS A 111 6.11 -17.73 -12.21
N ILE A 112 6.85 -16.67 -11.89
CA ILE A 112 8.09 -16.29 -12.60
C ILE A 112 9.17 -17.36 -12.39
N LYS A 113 9.38 -17.85 -11.17
CA LYS A 113 10.39 -18.89 -10.88
C LYS A 113 10.15 -20.17 -11.68
N ARG A 114 8.90 -20.62 -11.75
CA ARG A 114 8.50 -21.90 -12.36
C ARG A 114 8.49 -21.87 -13.89
N ASN A 115 8.36 -20.70 -14.51
CA ASN A 115 8.29 -20.59 -15.97
C ASN A 115 9.67 -20.31 -16.61
N PRO A 116 9.87 -20.60 -17.90
CA PRO A 116 11.09 -20.23 -18.64
C PRO A 116 11.39 -18.73 -18.59
N SER A 117 12.67 -18.36 -18.73
CA SER A 117 13.12 -16.96 -18.57
C SER A 117 12.51 -16.03 -19.62
N GLU A 118 12.16 -16.57 -20.78
CA GLU A 118 11.54 -15.87 -21.91
C GLU A 118 10.12 -15.39 -21.58
N LYS A 119 9.42 -16.12 -20.68
CA LYS A 119 8.06 -15.75 -20.24
C LYS A 119 8.05 -14.74 -19.09
N ALA A 120 9.19 -14.50 -18.43
CA ALA A 120 9.25 -13.71 -17.20
C ALA A 120 8.72 -12.28 -17.38
N SER A 121 9.05 -11.61 -18.50
CA SER A 121 8.58 -10.24 -18.76
C SER A 121 7.08 -10.17 -19.03
N ALA A 122 6.50 -11.17 -19.70
CA ALA A 122 5.05 -11.23 -19.92
C ALA A 122 4.30 -11.43 -18.58
N ILE A 123 4.78 -12.33 -17.74
CA ILE A 123 4.23 -12.60 -16.41
C ILE A 123 4.34 -11.36 -15.50
N GLN A 124 5.45 -10.61 -15.58
CA GLN A 124 5.61 -9.36 -14.83
C GLN A 124 4.63 -8.27 -15.25
N ARG A 125 4.33 -8.13 -16.55
CA ARG A 125 3.31 -7.19 -17.04
C ARG A 125 1.92 -7.55 -16.56
N GLU A 126 1.58 -8.84 -16.57
CA GLU A 126 0.34 -9.36 -16.00
C GLU A 126 0.22 -9.01 -14.50
N ALA A 127 1.31 -9.22 -13.74
CA ALA A 127 1.36 -8.86 -12.32
C ALA A 127 1.09 -7.36 -12.11
N TYR A 128 1.76 -6.50 -12.87
CA TYR A 128 1.61 -5.05 -12.77
C TYR A 128 0.19 -4.59 -13.08
N GLY A 129 -0.47 -5.18 -14.09
CA GLY A 129 -1.87 -4.88 -14.39
C GLY A 129 -2.81 -5.23 -13.24
N ARG A 130 -2.60 -6.39 -12.59
CA ARG A 130 -3.40 -6.78 -11.42
C ARG A 130 -3.11 -5.92 -10.19
N ILE A 131 -1.85 -5.56 -9.96
CA ILE A 131 -1.45 -4.64 -8.89
C ILE A 131 -2.14 -3.28 -9.08
N ALA A 132 -2.06 -2.71 -10.29
CA ALA A 132 -2.71 -1.44 -10.62
C ALA A 132 -4.22 -1.51 -10.41
N SER A 133 -4.86 -2.58 -10.86
CA SER A 133 -6.29 -2.79 -10.65
C SER A 133 -6.70 -2.84 -9.17
N VAL A 134 -5.86 -3.40 -8.30
CA VAL A 134 -6.14 -3.46 -6.85
C VAL A 134 -5.99 -2.08 -6.22
N VAL A 135 -4.91 -1.34 -6.54
CA VAL A 135 -4.70 0.00 -5.97
C VAL A 135 -5.77 0.99 -6.43
N ASN A 136 -6.18 0.94 -7.70
CA ASN A 136 -7.24 1.82 -8.20
C ASN A 136 -8.62 1.50 -7.61
N LYS A 137 -8.84 0.29 -7.08
CA LYS A 137 -10.11 -0.04 -6.41
C LYS A 137 -10.31 0.67 -5.08
N ILE A 138 -9.23 1.10 -4.42
CA ILE A 138 -9.27 1.80 -3.14
C ILE A 138 -9.13 3.32 -3.29
N GLU A 139 -9.29 3.86 -4.50
CA GLU A 139 -9.18 5.30 -4.78
C GLU A 139 -10.10 6.13 -3.88
N LYS A 140 -11.39 5.77 -3.84
CA LYS A 140 -12.38 6.47 -3.00
C LYS A 140 -12.07 6.40 -1.51
N ASP A 141 -11.48 5.30 -1.06
CA ASP A 141 -11.09 5.13 0.35
C ASP A 141 -9.87 6.00 0.69
N LEU A 142 -8.91 6.14 -0.24
CA LEU A 142 -7.79 7.07 -0.10
C LEU A 142 -8.26 8.52 -0.10
N ASP A 143 -9.16 8.89 -1.01
CA ASP A 143 -9.74 10.24 -1.07
C ASP A 143 -10.49 10.58 0.23
N PHE A 144 -11.26 9.62 0.75
CA PHE A 144 -11.94 9.77 2.04
C PHE A 144 -10.93 9.97 3.18
N LEU A 145 -9.85 9.19 3.24
CA LEU A 145 -8.85 9.32 4.30
C LEU A 145 -8.10 10.65 4.23
N ASP A 146 -7.87 11.19 3.05
CA ASP A 146 -7.25 12.52 2.90
C ASP A 146 -8.19 13.63 3.39
N PHE A 147 -9.48 13.55 3.03
CA PHE A 147 -10.52 14.41 3.60
C PHE A 147 -10.58 14.29 5.12
N ALA A 148 -10.61 13.06 5.65
CA ALA A 148 -10.71 12.80 7.07
C ALA A 148 -9.51 13.38 7.82
N LYS A 149 -8.30 13.22 7.28
CA LYS A 149 -7.09 13.84 7.81
C LYS A 149 -7.23 15.37 7.91
N ALA A 150 -7.70 16.02 6.86
CA ALA A 150 -7.87 17.47 6.85
C ALA A 150 -8.88 17.92 7.91
N SER A 151 -10.03 17.25 8.00
CA SER A 151 -11.07 17.55 8.98
C SER A 151 -10.62 17.34 10.42
N LEU A 152 -9.91 16.23 10.69
CA LEU A 152 -9.42 15.89 12.04
C LEU A 152 -8.19 16.70 12.46
N SER A 153 -7.57 17.47 11.56
CA SER A 153 -6.43 18.33 11.89
C SER A 153 -6.77 19.46 12.87
N HIS A 154 -8.07 19.80 12.99
CA HIS A 154 -8.60 20.80 13.90
C HIS A 154 -9.06 20.23 15.25
N MET A 155 -8.84 18.93 15.50
CA MET A 155 -9.26 18.28 16.72
C MET A 155 -8.54 18.91 17.94
N PRO A 156 -9.28 19.35 18.97
CA PRO A 156 -8.67 19.93 20.17
C PRO A 156 -7.90 18.85 20.93
N THR A 157 -6.76 19.21 21.51
CA THR A 157 -6.02 18.33 22.43
C THR A 157 -6.49 18.62 23.85
N LEU A 158 -7.13 17.65 24.47
CA LEU A 158 -7.55 17.75 25.87
C LEU A 158 -6.45 17.19 26.78
N ASP A 159 -6.11 17.96 27.81
CA ASP A 159 -5.33 17.52 28.95
C ASP A 159 -6.30 17.01 30.02
N TYR A 160 -6.25 15.71 30.32
CA TYR A 160 -7.11 15.07 31.31
C TYR A 160 -6.47 15.05 32.71
N ASP A 161 -5.22 15.50 32.84
CA ASP A 161 -4.45 15.52 34.09
C ASP A 161 -4.36 16.92 34.72
N ALA A 162 -4.95 17.94 34.08
CA ALA A 162 -5.02 19.29 34.60
C ALA A 162 -5.90 19.34 35.87
N THR A 163 -5.24 19.43 37.02
CA THR A 163 -5.84 19.58 38.36
C THR A 163 -6.08 21.04 38.71
#